data_AF-A0A419J5M0-F1
#
_entry.id   AF-A0A419J5M0-F1
#
_cell.length_a   1.000
_cell.length_b   1.000
_cell.length_c   1.000
_cell.angle_alpha   90.00
_cell.angle_beta   90.00
_cell.angle_gamma   90.00
#
_symmetry.space_group_name_H-M   'P 1'
#
loop_
_entity.id
_entity.type
_entity.pdbx_description
1 polymer ?
#
loop_
_entity_poly.entity_id
_entity_poly.type
_entity_poly.pdbx_seq_one_letter_code
_entity_poly.pdbx_strand_id
1 'polypeptide(L)'
;MDEQFYTRETIEAVKAAKNVAVLPLAYQIKFCKVFFREVNEENRKQIFEHIVIFANPEVQWQEVDLFFEECFRENHELQPGTAVHLCMQARKLELYLKPFLLKIAQKVKQRIGYHLRKNLSGTKASPKRST
;
A
#
# COMPACT_ATOMS: atom_id res chain seq x y z
N MET A 1 -23.22 -21.24 1.41
CA MET A 1 -23.32 -19.82 1.82
C MET A 1 -24.58 -19.33 1.17
N ASP A 2 -25.63 -19.13 1.96
CA ASP A 2 -27.01 -19.00 1.45
C ASP A 2 -27.24 -17.64 0.79
N GLU A 3 -27.67 -17.67 -0.46
CA GLU A 3 -27.87 -16.50 -1.35
C GLU A 3 -29.02 -15.57 -0.91
N GLN A 4 -29.69 -15.87 0.21
CA GLN A 4 -30.93 -15.20 0.64
C GLN A 4 -30.76 -13.76 1.16
N PHE A 5 -29.53 -13.27 1.31
CA PHE A 5 -29.24 -11.93 1.85
C PHE A 5 -28.69 -10.92 0.83
N TYR A 6 -28.52 -11.33 -0.43
CA TYR A 6 -27.90 -10.46 -1.43
C TYR A 6 -28.92 -9.80 -2.33
N THR A 7 -28.78 -8.49 -2.52
CA THR A 7 -29.51 -7.78 -3.58
C THR A 7 -29.14 -8.39 -4.93
N ARG A 8 -30.05 -8.33 -5.91
CA ARG A 8 -29.79 -8.83 -7.27
C ARG A 8 -28.49 -8.27 -7.86
N GLU A 9 -28.21 -7.01 -7.59
CA GLU A 9 -26.97 -6.31 -7.98
C GLU A 9 -25.73 -6.97 -7.34
N THR A 10 -25.83 -7.36 -6.07
CA THR A 10 -24.73 -8.05 -5.37
C THR A 10 -24.49 -9.45 -5.94
N ILE A 11 -25.55 -10.17 -6.32
CA ILE A 11 -25.43 -11.49 -6.96
C ILE A 11 -24.69 -11.36 -8.30
N GLU A 12 -25.05 -10.39 -9.14
CA GLU A 12 -24.38 -10.15 -10.42
C GLU A 12 -22.92 -9.70 -10.23
N ALA A 13 -22.66 -8.85 -9.24
CA ALA A 13 -21.29 -8.43 -8.89
C ALA A 13 -20.43 -9.63 -8.45
N VAL A 14 -20.98 -10.51 -7.60
CA VAL A 14 -20.30 -11.75 -7.16
C VAL A 14 -20.05 -12.69 -8.33
N LYS A 15 -21.00 -12.82 -9.25
CA LYS A 15 -20.86 -13.64 -10.45
C LYS A 15 -19.76 -13.11 -11.37
N ALA A 16 -19.72 -11.80 -11.61
CA ALA A 16 -18.65 -11.15 -12.35
C ALA A 16 -17.28 -11.36 -11.68
N ALA A 17 -17.22 -11.19 -10.35
CA ALA A 17 -15.99 -11.42 -9.60
C ALA A 17 -15.49 -12.86 -9.71
N LYS A 18 -16.37 -13.85 -9.58
CA LYS A 18 -16.04 -15.28 -9.78
C LYS A 18 -15.50 -15.55 -11.18
N ASN A 19 -16.13 -14.97 -12.21
CA ASN A 19 -15.69 -15.14 -13.60
C ASN A 19 -14.30 -14.55 -13.84
N VAL A 20 -13.97 -13.42 -13.22
CA VAL A 20 -12.62 -12.84 -13.30
C VAL A 20 -11.61 -13.69 -12.53
N ALA A 21 -11.96 -14.16 -11.33
CA ALA A 21 -11.07 -14.91 -10.46
C ALA A 21 -10.59 -16.25 -11.06
N VAL A 22 -11.36 -16.85 -11.97
CA VAL A 22 -10.97 -18.10 -12.66
C VAL A 22 -10.07 -17.88 -13.88
N LEU A 23 -9.87 -16.63 -14.32
CA LEU A 23 -8.96 -16.33 -15.42
C LEU A 23 -7.49 -16.51 -15.01
N PRO A 24 -6.56 -16.74 -15.94
CA PRO A 24 -5.13 -16.70 -15.62
C PRO A 24 -4.72 -15.31 -15.10
N LEU A 25 -3.72 -15.26 -14.20
CA LEU A 25 -3.28 -14.02 -13.51
C LEU A 25 -3.05 -12.84 -14.46
N ALA A 26 -2.40 -13.08 -15.61
CA ALA A 26 -2.16 -12.04 -16.62
C ALA A 26 -3.46 -11.39 -17.14
N TYR A 27 -4.53 -12.18 -17.30
CA TYR A 27 -5.85 -11.68 -17.73
C TYR A 27 -6.60 -10.99 -16.59
N GLN A 28 -6.45 -11.45 -15.35
CA GLN A 28 -6.99 -10.74 -14.19
C GLN A 28 -6.39 -9.34 -14.07
N ILE A 29 -5.05 -9.25 -14.19
CA ILE A 29 -4.33 -7.97 -14.20
C ILE A 29 -4.82 -7.09 -15.35
N LYS A 30 -4.97 -7.65 -16.56
CA LYS A 30 -5.48 -6.90 -17.72
C LYS A 30 -6.91 -6.41 -17.51
N PHE A 31 -7.79 -7.23 -16.93
CA PHE A 31 -9.15 -6.85 -16.57
C PHE A 31 -9.15 -5.66 -15.61
N CYS A 32 -8.38 -5.74 -14.52
CA CYS A 32 -8.24 -4.65 -13.55
C CYS A 32 -7.74 -3.35 -14.19
N LYS A 33 -6.74 -3.45 -15.09
CA LYS A 33 -6.21 -2.28 -15.82
C LYS A 33 -7.25 -1.64 -16.75
N VAL A 34 -8.05 -2.44 -17.45
CA VAL A 34 -9.12 -1.93 -18.33
C VAL A 34 -10.25 -1.32 -17.49
N PHE A 35 -10.74 -2.04 -16.49
CA PHE A 35 -11.76 -1.55 -15.56
C PHE A 35 -11.36 -0.19 -14.98
N PHE A 36 -10.11 -0.02 -14.56
CA PHE A 36 -9.60 1.24 -14.03
C PHE A 36 -9.66 2.41 -15.02
N ARG A 37 -9.48 2.17 -16.32
CA ARG A 37 -9.58 3.22 -17.36
C ARG A 37 -11.02 3.70 -17.57
N GLU A 38 -11.98 2.79 -17.43
CA GLU A 38 -13.40 3.05 -17.69
C GLU A 38 -14.12 3.70 -16.51
N VAL A 39 -13.61 3.57 -15.30
CA VAL A 39 -14.20 4.23 -14.11
C VAL A 39 -13.96 5.75 -14.19
N ASN A 40 -14.90 6.58 -13.73
CA ASN A 40 -14.70 8.03 -13.64
C ASN A 40 -13.57 8.41 -12.65
N GLU A 41 -13.05 9.63 -12.73
CA GLU A 41 -11.86 10.03 -11.94
C GLU A 41 -12.10 10.02 -10.43
N GLU A 42 -13.33 10.35 -10.01
CA GLU A 42 -13.76 10.39 -8.61
C GLU A 42 -13.75 8.99 -7.98
N ASN A 43 -14.35 8.01 -8.67
CA ASN A 43 -14.39 6.63 -8.20
C ASN A 43 -13.04 5.93 -8.40
N ARG A 44 -12.23 6.33 -9.39
CA ARG A 44 -10.87 5.78 -9.57
C ARG A 44 -10.06 5.90 -8.30
N LYS A 45 -10.04 7.06 -7.65
CA LYS A 45 -9.25 7.26 -6.42
C LYS A 45 -9.68 6.34 -5.28
N GLN A 46 -10.98 6.05 -5.17
CA GLN A 46 -11.53 5.19 -4.11
C GLN A 46 -11.20 3.72 -4.35
N ILE A 47 -11.33 3.25 -5.59
CA ILE A 47 -11.16 1.82 -5.91
C ILE A 47 -9.70 1.48 -6.24
N PHE A 48 -8.87 2.48 -6.53
CA PHE A 48 -7.47 2.32 -6.91
C PHE A 48 -6.69 1.47 -5.91
N GLU A 49 -6.83 1.75 -4.61
CA GLU A 49 -6.09 1.03 -3.58
C GLU A 49 -6.48 -0.45 -3.53
N HIS A 50 -7.78 -0.73 -3.60
CA HIS A 50 -8.31 -2.09 -3.61
C HIS A 50 -7.82 -2.88 -4.83
N ILE A 51 -7.81 -2.25 -6.01
CA ILE A 51 -7.34 -2.88 -7.25
C ILE A 51 -5.82 -3.05 -7.24
N VAL A 52 -5.05 -2.09 -6.74
CA VAL A 52 -3.60 -2.20 -6.63
C VAL A 52 -3.20 -3.36 -5.74
N ILE A 53 -3.88 -3.53 -4.61
CA ILE A 53 -3.70 -4.66 -3.69
C ILE A 53 -4.09 -5.98 -4.37
N PHE A 54 -5.22 -6.01 -5.08
CA PHE A 54 -5.72 -7.22 -5.74
C PHE A 54 -4.90 -7.65 -6.96
N ALA A 55 -4.47 -6.70 -7.79
CA ALA A 55 -3.76 -6.95 -9.05
C ALA A 55 -2.26 -7.19 -8.87
N ASN A 56 -1.69 -6.86 -7.70
CA ASN A 56 -0.26 -7.04 -7.43
C ASN A 56 -0.04 -7.86 -6.15
N PRO A 57 -0.56 -9.10 -6.06
CA PRO A 57 -0.33 -9.97 -4.90
C PRO A 57 1.13 -10.45 -4.82
N GLU A 58 1.84 -10.49 -5.97
CA GLU A 58 3.27 -10.87 -6.04
C GLU A 58 4.22 -9.76 -5.58
N VAL A 59 3.83 -8.48 -5.65
CA VAL A 59 4.54 -7.42 -4.93
C VAL A 59 4.07 -7.54 -3.50
N GLN A 60 4.71 -8.42 -2.71
CA GLN A 60 4.46 -8.48 -1.29
C GLN A 60 4.69 -7.08 -0.75
N TRP A 61 3.61 -6.35 -0.43
CA TRP A 61 3.68 -4.98 0.06
C TRP A 61 4.55 -4.87 1.31
N GLN A 62 4.82 -5.99 1.97
CA GLN A 62 5.85 -6.16 2.99
C GLN A 62 7.25 -5.77 2.51
N GLU A 63 7.67 -6.18 1.31
CA GLU A 63 8.96 -5.80 0.73
C GLU A 63 9.05 -4.30 0.41
N VAL A 64 7.93 -3.70 0.00
CA VAL A 64 7.82 -2.24 -0.20
C VAL A 64 7.88 -1.51 1.14
N ASP A 65 7.20 -2.03 2.17
CA ASP A 65 7.23 -1.51 3.54
C ASP A 65 8.66 -1.57 4.10
N LEU A 66 9.32 -2.72 4.00
CA LEU A 66 10.71 -2.94 4.42
C LEU A 66 11.69 -2.01 3.70
N PHE A 67 11.56 -1.86 2.38
CA PHE A 67 12.39 -0.94 1.61
C PHE A 67 12.28 0.50 2.14
N PHE A 68 11.06 0.96 2.42
CA PHE A 68 10.87 2.28 3.00
C PHE A 68 11.39 2.37 4.44
N GLU A 69 11.27 1.30 5.23
CA GLU A 69 11.85 1.27 6.57
C GLU A 69 13.35 1.45 6.55
N GLU A 70 14.05 0.73 5.67
CA GLU A 70 15.51 0.84 5.50
C GLU A 70 15.90 2.27 5.12
N CYS A 71 15.26 2.82 4.08
CA CYS A 71 15.50 4.19 3.63
C CYS A 71 15.36 5.23 4.76
N PHE A 72 14.32 5.12 5.58
CA PHE A 72 14.07 6.08 6.67
C PHE A 72 14.86 5.79 7.95
N ARG A 73 15.33 4.56 8.16
CA ARG A 73 16.28 4.25 9.23
C ARG A 73 17.67 4.81 8.91
N GLU A 74 18.12 4.67 7.66
CA GLU A 74 19.38 5.24 7.19
C GLU A 74 19.33 6.77 7.15
N ASN A 75 18.23 7.33 6.63
CA ASN A 75 18.03 8.76 6.52
C ASN A 75 16.60 9.18 6.87
N HIS A 76 16.40 9.56 8.14
CA HIS A 76 15.10 10.00 8.64
C HIS A 76 14.58 11.30 8.00
N GLU A 77 15.47 12.16 7.50
CA GLU A 77 15.09 13.40 6.81
C GLU A 77 14.67 13.18 5.36
N LEU A 78 14.92 11.98 4.80
CA LEU A 78 14.55 11.63 3.43
C LEU A 78 13.06 11.87 3.18
N GLN A 79 12.75 12.63 2.12
CA GLN A 79 11.37 12.94 1.78
C GLN A 79 10.66 11.69 1.22
N PRO A 80 9.41 11.42 1.62
CA PRO A 80 8.66 10.27 1.11
C PRO A 80 8.61 10.20 -0.42
N GLY A 81 8.49 11.34 -1.10
CA GLY A 81 8.49 11.39 -2.57
C GLY A 81 9.80 10.86 -3.20
N THR A 82 10.94 11.13 -2.56
CA THR A 82 12.26 10.63 -2.99
C THR A 82 12.37 9.14 -2.74
N ALA A 83 11.97 8.67 -1.55
CA ALA A 83 11.95 7.24 -1.23
C ALA A 83 11.07 6.44 -2.22
N VAL A 84 9.91 6.99 -2.59
CA VAL A 84 9.04 6.41 -3.62
C VAL A 84 9.74 6.32 -4.97
N HIS A 85 10.44 7.36 -5.40
CA HIS A 85 11.17 7.34 -6.67
C HIS A 85 12.23 6.23 -6.70
N LEU A 86 13.00 6.09 -5.61
CA LEU A 86 14.00 5.04 -5.46
C LEU A 86 13.36 3.64 -5.47
N CYS A 87 12.26 3.46 -4.74
CA CYS A 87 11.52 2.20 -4.71
C CYS A 87 11.03 1.81 -6.11
N MET A 88 10.46 2.76 -6.86
CA MET A 88 9.97 2.50 -8.21
C MET A 88 11.09 2.12 -9.18
N GLN A 89 12.26 2.77 -9.10
CA GLN A 89 13.42 2.44 -9.91
C GLN A 89 13.98 1.06 -9.57
N ALA A 90 14.19 0.79 -8.28
CA ALA A 90 14.75 -0.49 -7.82
C ALA A 90 13.85 -1.68 -8.16
N ARG A 91 12.53 -1.51 -8.05
CA ARG A 91 11.53 -2.57 -8.22
C ARG A 91 10.87 -2.57 -9.60
N LYS A 92 11.24 -1.65 -10.50
CA LYS A 92 10.64 -1.46 -11.84
C LYS A 92 9.11 -1.32 -11.80
N LEU A 93 8.60 -0.56 -10.83
CA LEU A 93 7.15 -0.37 -10.64
C LEU A 93 6.58 0.66 -11.62
N GLU A 94 5.33 0.47 -12.03
CA GLU A 94 4.65 1.37 -12.96
C GLU A 94 4.32 2.74 -12.33
N LEU A 95 4.40 3.81 -13.12
CA LEU A 95 4.17 5.20 -12.69
C LEU A 95 2.83 5.42 -11.99
N TYR A 96 1.80 4.66 -12.39
CA TYR A 96 0.47 4.80 -11.82
C TYR A 96 0.45 4.44 -10.32
N LEU A 97 1.39 3.63 -9.82
CA LEU A 97 1.48 3.22 -8.41
C LEU A 97 2.00 4.32 -7.49
N LYS A 98 2.59 5.39 -8.04
CA LYS A 98 3.23 6.47 -7.28
C LYS A 98 2.35 7.06 -6.16
N PRO A 99 1.05 7.36 -6.37
CA PRO A 99 0.20 7.89 -5.31
C PRO A 99 0.00 6.91 -4.15
N PHE A 100 -0.12 5.61 -4.44
CA PHE A 100 -0.27 4.57 -3.43
C PHE A 100 1.03 4.36 -2.64
N LEU A 101 2.16 4.26 -3.35
CA LEU A 101 3.48 4.16 -2.75
C LEU A 101 3.78 5.37 -1.83
N LEU A 102 3.36 6.57 -2.21
CA LEU A 102 3.51 7.76 -1.39
C LEU A 102 2.75 7.65 -0.07
N LYS A 103 1.51 7.15 -0.09
CA LYS A 103 0.73 6.90 1.13
C LYS A 103 1.41 5.87 2.03
N ILE A 104 1.96 4.79 1.47
CA ILE A 104 2.73 3.80 2.24
C ILE A 104 3.95 4.48 2.86
N ALA A 105 4.81 5.11 2.06
CA ALA A 105 6.03 5.77 2.53
C ALA A 105 5.76 6.79 3.65
N GLN A 106 4.69 7.57 3.55
CA GLN A 106 4.26 8.49 4.62
C GLN A 106 3.91 7.76 5.93
N LYS A 107 3.15 6.65 5.85
CA LYS A 107 2.82 5.83 7.02
C LYS A 107 4.08 5.24 7.67
N VAL A 108 5.00 4.71 6.87
CA VAL A 108 6.27 4.15 7.37
C VAL A 108 7.10 5.22 8.07
N LYS A 109 7.26 6.39 7.45
CA LYS A 109 8.01 7.51 8.03
C LYS A 109 7.41 7.97 9.36
N GLN A 110 6.08 8.06 9.45
CA GLN A 110 5.40 8.39 10.70
C GLN A 110 5.65 7.35 11.80
N ARG A 111 5.58 6.05 11.46
CA ARG A 111 5.89 4.93 12.38
C ARG A 111 7.31 5.05 12.93
N ILE A 112 8.30 5.24 12.06
CA ILE A 112 9.71 5.40 12.46
C ILE A 112 9.91 6.66 13.31
N GLY A 113 9.34 7.80 12.90
CA GLY A 113 9.42 9.04 13.67
C GLY A 113 8.81 8.94 15.07
N TYR A 114 7.74 8.15 15.25
CA TYR A 114 7.18 7.84 16.56
C TYR A 114 8.16 7.02 17.42
N HIS A 115 8.78 5.96 16.86
CA HIS A 115 9.75 5.15 17.58
C HIS A 115 11.00 5.94 18.02
N LEU A 116 11.53 6.81 17.15
CA LEU A 116 12.66 7.68 17.48
C LEU A 116 12.33 8.63 18.64
N ARG A 117 11.15 9.27 18.60
CA ARG A 117 10.69 10.17 19.69
C ARG A 117 10.47 9.43 21.01
N LYS A 118 9.95 8.20 20.97
CA LYS A 118 9.74 7.36 22.16
C LYS A 118 11.07 6.92 22.80
N ASN A 119 12.07 6.61 21.97
CA ASN A 119 13.41 6.25 22.47
C ASN A 119 14.13 7.48 23.09
N LEU A 120 13.91 8.67 22.52
CA LEU A 120 14.44 9.93 23.09
C LEU A 120 13.77 10.30 24.43
N SER A 121 12.48 10.01 24.62
CA SER A 121 11.76 10.29 25.88
C SER A 121 12.01 9.24 26.98
N GLY A 122 12.43 8.02 26.64
CA GLY A 122 12.82 6.97 27.60
C GLY A 122 14.19 7.16 28.24
N THR A 123 15.01 8.12 27.79
CA THR A 123 16.40 8.30 28.24
C THR A 123 16.57 9.45 29.24
N LYS A 124 15.48 9.99 29.82
CA LYS A 124 15.54 10.99 30.91
C LYS A 124 14.82 10.50 32.16
N ALA A 125 15.52 9.73 32.98
CA ALA A 125 15.53 9.83 34.45
C ALA A 125 16.21 8.60 35.07
N SER A 126 17.50 8.72 35.36
CA SER A 126 18.07 8.03 36.51
C SER A 126 18.88 9.09 37.25
N PRO A 127 18.36 9.65 38.36
CA PRO A 127 19.14 10.59 39.14
C PRO A 127 20.31 9.81 39.73
N LYS A 128 21.54 10.23 39.40
CA LYS A 128 22.73 9.76 40.09
C LYS A 128 22.53 10.05 41.58
N ARG A 129 22.41 9.00 42.40
CA ARG A 129 22.57 9.14 43.85
C ARG A 129 24.03 9.48 44.09
N SER A 130 24.30 10.75 44.39
CA SER A 130 25.57 11.15 44.99
C SER A 130 25.54 10.69 46.45
N THR A 131 26.42 9.74 46.79
CA THR A 131 26.87 9.45 48.15
C THR A 131 27.83 10.52 48.63
#